data_AF-A0A7S2G0P0-F1
#
_entry.id   AF-A0A7S2G0P0-F1
#
_cell.length_a   1.000
_cell.length_b   1.000
_cell.length_c   1.000
_cell.angle_alpha   90.00
_cell.angle_beta   90.00
_cell.angle_gamma   90.00
#
_symmetry.space_group_name_H-M   'P 1'
#
loop_
_entity.id
_entity.type
_entity.pdbx_description
1 polymer ?
#
loop_
_entity_poly.entity_id
_entity_poly.type
_entity_poly.pdbx_seq_one_letter_code
_entity_poly.pdbx_strand_id
1 'polypeptide(L)'
;LNRLTSALEVEVADIRGTLSPITPVTLPDDVKVVAQIPLKASWFAFAYPLHCLPGDTNLLIEMVIGSASRLDDELFFFLLLGGFVYFDDSMSFLQANATSLNERASGMLAFAGPFEADEAAAEALRH
;
A
#
# COMPACT_ATOMS: atom_id res chain seq x y z
N LEU A 1 10.51 -22.27 7.52
CA LEU A 1 9.03 -22.29 7.54
C LEU A 1 8.41 -22.74 8.87
N ASN A 2 9.10 -22.70 10.03
CA ASN A 2 8.47 -23.10 11.31
C ASN A 2 9.18 -22.54 12.56
N ARG A 3 9.46 -21.23 12.61
CA ARG A 3 10.11 -20.59 13.78
C ARG A 3 9.58 -19.19 14.15
N LEU A 4 8.34 -18.87 13.77
CA LEU A 4 7.67 -17.65 14.23
C LEU A 4 6.36 -17.94 14.99
N THR A 5 6.02 -19.21 15.21
CA THR A 5 4.74 -19.60 15.80
C THR A 5 4.75 -19.76 17.33
N SER A 6 5.81 -19.35 18.05
CA SER A 6 5.90 -19.69 19.50
C SER A 6 6.41 -18.60 20.45
N ALA A 7 6.40 -17.33 20.08
CA ALA A 7 6.63 -16.28 21.07
C ALA A 7 5.94 -15.01 20.60
N LEU A 8 5.08 -14.49 21.48
CA LEU A 8 4.24 -13.30 21.34
C LEU A 8 2.88 -13.60 20.71
N GLU A 9 1.90 -13.88 21.57
CA GLU A 9 0.56 -13.32 21.42
C GLU A 9 0.72 -11.79 21.43
N VAL A 10 1.18 -11.23 20.31
CA VAL A 10 1.08 -9.78 20.09
C VAL A 10 -0.40 -9.57 19.87
N GLU A 11 -1.09 -8.91 20.82
CA GLU A 11 -2.35 -8.25 20.50
C GLU A 11 -2.10 -7.48 19.21
N VAL A 12 -2.77 -7.87 18.12
CA VAL A 12 -2.67 -7.16 16.85
C VAL A 12 -3.16 -5.75 17.15
N ALA A 13 -2.23 -4.83 17.37
CA ALA A 13 -2.56 -3.46 17.63
C ALA A 13 -3.28 -2.95 16.37
N ASP A 14 -4.50 -2.44 16.53
CA ASP A 14 -5.25 -1.80 15.44
C ASP A 14 -4.35 -0.75 14.77
N ILE A 15 -3.88 -1.06 13.55
CA ILE A 15 -3.12 -0.12 12.75
C ILE A 15 -4.13 0.84 12.10
N ARG A 16 -4.11 2.10 12.53
CA ARG A 16 -5.02 3.14 12.01
C ARG A 16 -4.28 4.11 11.10
N GLY A 17 -4.82 4.30 9.90
CA GLY A 17 -4.34 5.26 8.91
C GLY A 17 -5.37 6.35 8.63
N THR A 18 -5.08 7.19 7.65
CA THR A 18 -6.01 8.18 7.12
C THR A 18 -6.06 8.04 5.61
N LEU A 19 -7.26 8.19 5.03
CA LEU A 19 -7.44 8.27 3.59
C LEU A 19 -7.73 9.73 3.18
N SER A 20 -7.31 10.10 1.97
CA SER A 20 -7.87 11.27 1.30
C SER A 20 -9.37 11.04 1.02
N PRO A 21 -10.13 12.09 0.67
CA PRO A 21 -11.49 11.92 0.20
C PRO A 21 -11.57 10.91 -0.96
N ILE A 22 -12.56 10.02 -0.90
CA ILE A 22 -12.81 9.04 -1.95
C ILE A 22 -13.34 9.78 -3.18
N THR A 23 -12.70 9.55 -4.32
CA THR A 23 -12.91 10.29 -5.57
C THR A 23 -13.20 9.29 -6.71
N PRO A 24 -14.09 9.62 -7.67
CA PRO A 24 -14.34 8.76 -8.83
C PRO A 24 -13.08 8.56 -9.68
N VAL A 25 -12.88 7.35 -10.20
CA VAL A 25 -11.88 7.09 -11.24
C VAL A 25 -12.44 7.57 -12.58
N THR A 26 -11.79 8.56 -13.18
CA THR A 26 -12.21 9.15 -14.47
C THR A 26 -11.36 8.67 -15.66
N LEU A 27 -10.38 7.80 -15.39
CA LEU A 27 -9.46 7.30 -16.41
C LEU A 27 -10.15 6.25 -17.29
N PRO A 28 -9.93 6.30 -18.62
CA PRO A 28 -10.38 5.25 -19.53
C PRO A 28 -9.63 3.94 -19.30
N ASP A 29 -10.21 2.83 -19.76
CA ASP A 29 -9.74 1.46 -19.46
C ASP A 29 -8.32 1.19 -19.95
N ASP A 30 -7.92 1.73 -21.10
CA ASP A 30 -6.56 1.60 -21.63
C ASP A 30 -5.53 2.26 -20.71
N VAL A 31 -5.84 3.44 -20.17
CA VAL A 31 -4.98 4.15 -19.22
C VAL A 31 -4.97 3.43 -17.87
N LYS A 32 -6.10 2.88 -17.42
CA LYS A 32 -6.17 2.06 -16.21
C LYS A 32 -5.22 0.86 -16.28
N VAL A 33 -5.20 0.15 -17.41
CA VAL A 33 -4.30 -1.01 -17.61
C VAL A 33 -2.84 -0.59 -17.50
N VAL A 34 -2.45 0.51 -18.15
CA VAL A 34 -1.07 1.02 -18.09
C VAL A 34 -0.68 1.44 -16.67
N ALA A 35 -1.61 2.07 -15.94
CA ALA A 35 -1.41 2.49 -14.55
C ALA A 35 -1.63 1.36 -13.53
N GLN A 36 -1.89 0.13 -13.98
CA GLN A 36 -2.17 -1.04 -13.13
C GLN A 36 -3.33 -0.80 -12.15
N ILE A 37 -4.33 -0.06 -12.59
CA ILE A 37 -5.59 0.19 -11.87
C ILE A 37 -6.58 -0.91 -12.26
N PRO A 38 -7.30 -1.54 -11.31
CA PRO A 38 -8.33 -2.51 -11.64
C PRO A 38 -9.37 -1.93 -12.60
N LEU A 39 -9.72 -2.66 -13.66
CA LEU A 39 -10.73 -2.19 -14.62
C LEU A 39 -12.07 -1.88 -13.93
N LYS A 40 -12.42 -2.70 -12.94
CA LYS A 40 -13.62 -2.54 -12.10
C LYS A 40 -13.55 -1.39 -11.09
N ALA A 41 -12.41 -0.70 -10.97
CA ALA A 41 -12.28 0.42 -10.04
C ALA A 41 -13.11 1.60 -10.52
N SER A 42 -14.09 1.98 -9.72
CA SER A 42 -14.93 3.14 -9.92
C SER A 42 -14.54 4.29 -9.00
N TRP A 43 -13.85 3.99 -7.90
CA TRP A 43 -13.41 4.97 -6.92
C TRP A 43 -11.97 4.72 -6.48
N PHE A 44 -11.32 5.78 -6.02
CA PHE A 44 -10.00 5.70 -5.42
C PHE A 44 -9.86 6.68 -4.26
N ALA A 45 -8.91 6.40 -3.37
CA ALA A 45 -8.39 7.34 -2.39
C ALA A 45 -6.88 7.16 -2.24
N PHE A 46 -6.19 8.18 -1.75
CA PHE A 46 -4.81 8.05 -1.31
C PHE A 46 -4.78 7.67 0.17
N ALA A 47 -4.13 6.56 0.51
CA ALA A 47 -3.81 6.20 1.88
C ALA A 47 -2.51 6.89 2.29
N TYR A 48 -2.59 7.72 3.33
CA TYR A 48 -1.42 8.40 3.87
C TYR A 48 -0.54 7.43 4.69
N PRO A 49 0.78 7.71 4.79
CA PRO A 49 1.67 6.99 5.69
C PRO A 49 1.10 6.84 7.10
N LEU A 50 1.46 5.74 7.77
CA LEU A 50 1.03 5.53 9.15
C LEU A 50 1.62 6.58 10.10
N HIS A 51 0.75 7.23 10.86
CA HIS A 51 1.14 8.23 11.88
C HIS A 51 2.07 7.65 12.96
N CYS A 52 2.02 6.33 13.18
CA CYS A 52 2.81 5.63 14.20
C CYS A 52 4.21 5.22 13.73
N LEU A 53 4.66 5.69 12.56
CA LEU A 53 6.06 5.65 12.15
C LEU A 53 6.70 7.04 12.35
N PRO A 54 6.92 7.52 13.59
CA PRO A 54 7.64 8.76 13.85
C PRO A 54 9.13 8.46 13.71
N GLY A 55 9.59 8.31 12.47
CA GLY A 55 10.99 8.16 12.14
C GLY A 55 11.31 9.11 11.01
N ASP A 56 12.47 9.76 11.11
CA ASP A 56 13.04 10.54 10.01
C ASP A 56 12.93 9.71 8.73
N THR A 57 12.07 10.16 7.81
CA THR A 57 11.74 9.43 6.58
C THR A 57 13.01 9.07 5.81
N ASN A 58 14.05 9.91 5.91
CA ASN A 58 15.35 9.65 5.30
C ASN A 58 16.05 8.44 5.94
N LEU A 59 16.00 8.30 7.27
CA LEU A 59 16.62 7.20 7.99
C LEU A 59 15.89 5.87 7.71
N LEU A 60 14.56 5.90 7.59
CA LEU A 60 13.77 4.73 7.19
C LEU A 60 14.06 4.33 5.73
N ILE A 61 14.19 5.30 4.83
CA ILE A 61 14.58 5.07 3.43
C ILE A 61 16.01 4.51 3.35
N GLU A 62 16.97 5.05 4.10
CA GLU A 62 18.35 4.55 4.15
C GLU A 62 18.43 3.11 4.67
N MET A 63 17.64 2.76 5.70
CA MET A 63 17.55 1.40 6.22
C MET A 63 16.97 0.40 5.20
N VAL A 64 16.10 0.87 4.32
CA VAL A 64 15.47 0.04 3.28
C VAL A 64 16.42 -0.15 2.10
N ILE A 65 17.05 0.92 1.62
CA ILE A 65 18.07 0.85 0.56
C ILE A 65 19.26 -0.01 1.00
N GLY A 66 19.64 0.04 2.28
CA GLY A 66 20.69 -0.81 2.85
C GLY A 66 20.30 -2.27 3.07
N SER A 67 19.00 -2.61 2.95
CA SER A 67 18.46 -3.94 3.22
C SER A 67 17.85 -4.55 1.96
N ALA A 68 18.66 -5.28 1.20
CA ALA A 68 18.22 -5.98 -0.02
C ALA A 68 16.98 -6.89 0.18
N SER A 69 16.71 -7.34 1.40
CA SER A 69 15.54 -8.17 1.71
C SER A 69 14.23 -7.41 1.91
N ARG A 70 14.23 -6.07 1.85
CA ARG A 70 13.03 -5.23 2.10
C ARG A 70 12.56 -4.45 0.88
N LEU A 71 13.30 -4.50 -0.22
CA LEU A 71 12.95 -3.81 -1.46
C LEU A 71 11.73 -4.43 -2.15
N ASP A 72 11.44 -5.70 -1.87
CA ASP A 72 10.28 -6.43 -2.40
C ASP A 72 9.07 -6.44 -1.43
N ASP A 73 9.12 -5.67 -0.32
CA ASP A 73 8.03 -5.62 0.66
C ASP A 73 7.10 -4.42 0.38
N GLU A 74 6.12 -4.63 -0.48
CA GLU A 74 5.21 -3.55 -0.92
C GLU A 74 4.28 -3.09 0.19
N LEU A 75 3.93 -3.97 1.13
CA LEU A 75 3.18 -3.60 2.32
C LEU A 75 4.01 -2.62 3.15
N PHE A 76 5.29 -2.90 3.33
CA PHE A 76 6.19 -1.98 4.03
C PHE A 76 6.23 -0.60 3.35
N PHE A 77 6.36 -0.54 2.01
CA PHE A 77 6.31 0.74 1.28
C PHE A 77 4.95 1.44 1.39
N PHE A 78 3.85 0.70 1.33
CA PHE A 78 2.52 1.26 1.51
C PHE A 78 2.34 1.87 2.90
N LEU A 79 2.84 1.21 3.95
CA LEU A 79 2.78 1.74 5.31
C LEU A 79 3.70 2.97 5.51
N LEU A 80 4.85 2.99 4.84
CA LEU A 80 5.87 4.04 4.98
C LEU A 80 5.58 5.29 4.15
N LEU A 81 5.18 5.10 2.89
CA LEU A 81 5.02 6.18 1.89
C LEU A 81 3.57 6.40 1.47
N GLY A 82 2.67 5.49 1.84
CA GLY A 82 1.30 5.52 1.39
C GLY A 82 1.13 4.95 -0.02
N GLY A 83 -0.08 5.08 -0.54
CA GLY A 83 -0.41 4.55 -1.86
C GLY A 83 -1.86 4.82 -2.25
N PHE A 84 -2.22 4.42 -3.46
CA PHE A 84 -3.60 4.52 -3.92
C PHE A 84 -4.37 3.25 -3.59
N VAL A 85 -5.54 3.41 -2.99
CA VAL A 85 -6.51 2.33 -2.78
C VAL A 85 -7.67 2.50 -3.75
N TYR A 86 -8.15 1.39 -4.30
CA TYR A 86 -9.19 1.37 -5.33
C TYR A 86 -10.39 0.56 -4.87
N PHE A 87 -11.58 1.03 -5.23
CA PHE A 87 -12.86 0.42 -4.88
C PHE A 87 -13.78 0.27 -6.10
N ASP A 88 -14.66 -0.72 -6.07
CA ASP A 88 -15.72 -0.88 -7.08
C ASP A 88 -16.93 0.02 -6.81
N ASP A 89 -17.97 -0.07 -7.66
CA ASP A 89 -19.22 0.69 -7.52
C ASP A 89 -19.95 0.46 -6.18
N SER A 90 -19.69 -0.66 -5.49
CA SER A 90 -20.27 -0.98 -4.19
C SER A 90 -19.44 -0.48 -3.00
N MET A 91 -18.36 0.26 -3.26
CA MET A 91 -17.36 0.69 -2.27
C MET A 91 -16.60 -0.50 -1.65
N SER A 92 -16.57 -1.64 -2.34
CA SER A 92 -15.76 -2.78 -1.92
C SER A 92 -14.30 -2.56 -2.35
N PHE A 93 -13.37 -2.81 -1.44
CA PHE A 93 -11.93 -2.72 -1.72
C PHE A 93 -11.53 -3.72 -2.82
N LEU A 94 -10.73 -3.25 -3.77
CA LEU A 94 -10.21 -4.06 -4.87
C LEU A 94 -8.69 -4.26 -4.77
N GLN A 95 -7.94 -3.18 -4.58
CA GLN A 95 -6.49 -3.19 -4.69
C GLN A 95 -5.87 -1.97 -4.02
N ALA A 96 -4.63 -2.11 -3.54
CA ALA A 96 -3.76 -1.01 -3.15
C ALA A 96 -2.48 -1.01 -3.99
N ASN A 97 -2.09 0.16 -4.50
CA ASN A 97 -0.83 0.38 -5.20
C ASN A 97 0.07 1.23 -4.30
N ALA A 98 1.11 0.60 -3.77
CA ALA A 98 2.09 1.27 -2.92
C ALA A 98 2.92 2.27 -3.74
N THR A 99 3.25 3.40 -3.12
CA THR A 99 4.29 4.28 -3.64
C THR A 99 5.64 3.64 -3.31
N SER A 100 6.44 3.31 -4.31
CA SER A 100 7.78 2.73 -4.15
C SER A 100 8.86 3.65 -4.71
N LEU A 101 10.10 3.40 -4.30
CA LEU A 101 11.27 4.10 -4.83
C LEU A 101 11.75 3.38 -6.10
N ASN A 102 11.85 4.11 -7.22
CA ASN A 102 12.39 3.55 -8.45
C ASN A 102 13.93 3.49 -8.38
N GLU A 103 14.49 2.29 -8.27
CA GLU A 103 15.95 2.09 -8.23
C GLU A 103 16.68 2.57 -9.50
N ARG A 104 15.99 2.67 -10.64
CA ARG A 104 16.60 2.99 -11.94
C ARG A 104 16.64 4.47 -12.29
N ALA A 105 15.95 5.31 -11.53
CA ALA A 105 15.85 6.73 -11.80
C ALA A 105 15.88 7.52 -10.49
N SER A 106 17.10 7.78 -10.00
CA SER A 106 17.46 8.94 -9.17
C SER A 106 16.29 9.65 -8.45
N GLY A 107 15.69 8.98 -7.45
CA GLY A 107 14.71 9.60 -6.54
C GLY A 107 13.29 9.83 -7.10
N MET A 108 12.88 9.15 -8.18
CA MET A 108 11.49 9.22 -8.65
C MET A 108 10.59 8.19 -7.95
N LEU A 109 9.41 8.64 -7.50
CA LEU A 109 8.35 7.77 -6.98
C LEU A 109 7.71 6.98 -8.13
N ALA A 110 7.57 5.66 -7.97
CA ALA A 110 6.83 4.78 -8.87
C ALA A 110 5.71 4.08 -8.11
N PHE A 111 4.74 3.50 -8.83
CA PHE A 111 3.72 2.63 -8.23
C PHE A 111 4.16 1.18 -8.40
N ALA A 112 4.13 0.40 -7.32
CA ALA A 112 4.30 -1.05 -7.35
C ALA A 112 2.92 -1.74 -7.34
N GLY A 113 2.73 -2.79 -8.15
CA GLY A 113 1.47 -3.52 -8.31
C GLY A 113 1.44 -4.43 -9.55
N PRO A 114 0.36 -5.21 -9.75
CA PRO A 114 -0.79 -5.43 -8.85
C PRO A 114 -0.54 -6.54 -7.81
N PHE A 115 -1.19 -6.44 -6.66
CA PHE A 115 -1.18 -7.47 -5.60
C PHE A 115 -2.60 -7.95 -5.33
N GLU A 116 -2.75 -9.27 -5.17
CA GLU A 116 -4.01 -9.84 -4.72
C GLU A 116 -4.29 -9.36 -3.28
N ALA A 117 -5.53 -8.92 -3.05
CA ALA A 117 -5.96 -8.52 -1.73
C ALA A 117 -6.05 -9.75 -0.83
N ASP A 118 -5.36 -9.70 0.31
CA ASP A 118 -5.64 -10.64 1.40
C ASP A 118 -7.04 -10.36 1.95
N GLU A 119 -7.91 -11.38 1.96
CA GLU A 119 -9.31 -11.24 2.39
C GLU A 119 -9.42 -10.72 3.83
N ALA A 120 -8.53 -11.16 4.73
CA ALA A 120 -8.58 -10.73 6.12
C ALA A 120 -8.17 -9.26 6.27
N ALA A 121 -7.18 -8.80 5.50
CA ALA A 121 -6.82 -7.39 5.45
C ALA A 121 -7.93 -6.51 4.84
N ALA A 122 -8.63 -7.01 3.81
CA ALA A 122 -9.74 -6.29 3.18
C ALA A 122 -10.97 -6.17 4.11
N GLU A 123 -11.25 -7.19 4.92
CA GLU A 123 -12.32 -7.19 5.93
C GLU A 123 -12.03 -6.18 7.06
N ALA A 124 -10.79 -6.13 7.54
CA ALA A 124 -10.38 -5.24 8.62
C ALA A 124 -10.51 -3.74 8.27
N LEU A 125 -10.45 -3.41 6.99
CA LEU A 125 -10.57 -2.02 6.48
C LEU A 125 -12.02 -1.55 6.32
N ARG A 126 -13.04 -2.39 6.60
CA ARG A 126 -14.47 -2.03 6.46
C ARG A 126 -15.06 -1.33 7.70
N HIS A 127 -14.32 -1.20 8.79
CA HIS A 127 -14.76 -0.60 10.06
C HIS A 127 -13.91 0.62 10.46
#